data_AF-A0A9E0UNK3-F1
#
_entry.id   AF-A0A9E0UNK3-F1
#
_cell.length_a   1.000
_cell.length_b   1.000
_cell.length_c   1.000
_cell.angle_alpha   90.00
_cell.angle_beta   90.00
_cell.angle_gamma   90.00
#
_symmetry.space_group_name_H-M   'P 1'
#
loop_
_entity.id
_entity.type
_entity.pdbx_description
1 polymer ?
#
loop_
_entity_poly.entity_id
_entity_poly.type
_entity_poly.pdbx_seq_one_letter_code
_entity_poly.pdbx_strand_id
1 'polypeptide(L)'
;MGRFDDEAFDTLFLDRDGVINRLRPDDYVKNWEEFEFMPGMLDRLARWSGRFRRILVVTNQRGVGKGIMSLDDLNRIHDRMIEEIERHGGRIDHIYFCTALSPDDPNRKPQTGMAQQARIDFPDIDFARSLMIGDSESDRQFARNAGMAFLPAEKIDCLG
;
A
#
# COMPACT_ATOMS: atom_id res chain seq x y z
N MET A 1 -20.02 11.19 12.03
CA MET A 1 -19.20 10.75 10.89
C MET A 1 -19.60 9.30 10.61
N GLY A 2 -20.16 9.00 9.43
CA GLY A 2 -20.60 7.63 9.12
C GLY A 2 -19.41 6.68 9.04
N ARG A 3 -19.49 5.52 9.68
CA ARG A 3 -18.50 4.44 9.53
C ARG A 3 -18.47 4.00 8.06
N PHE A 4 -17.28 3.78 7.51
CA PHE A 4 -17.14 3.15 6.21
C PHE A 4 -17.41 1.66 6.45
N ASP A 5 -18.45 1.10 5.83
CA ASP A 5 -18.80 -0.30 6.02
C ASP A 5 -17.76 -1.18 5.34
N ASP A 6 -16.93 -1.78 6.17
CA ASP A 6 -15.80 -2.59 5.77
C ASP A 6 -16.07 -4.09 5.88
N GLU A 7 -17.30 -4.51 6.20
CA GLU A 7 -17.71 -5.91 6.09
C GLU A 7 -17.88 -6.34 4.62
N ALA A 8 -18.00 -5.36 3.71
CA ALA A 8 -18.08 -5.58 2.28
C ALA A 8 -16.74 -6.03 1.65
N PHE A 9 -15.60 -5.73 2.29
CA PHE A 9 -14.27 -5.93 1.71
C PHE A 9 -13.52 -7.10 2.35
N ASP A 10 -12.90 -7.94 1.52
CA ASP A 10 -12.06 -9.05 1.98
C ASP A 10 -10.56 -8.78 1.81
N THR A 11 -10.19 -7.92 0.86
CA THR A 11 -8.82 -7.66 0.48
C THR A 11 -8.53 -6.16 0.59
N LEU A 12 -7.50 -5.83 1.33
CA LEU A 12 -7.03 -4.47 1.55
C LEU A 12 -5.76 -4.23 0.74
N PHE A 13 -5.77 -3.24 -0.13
CA PHE A 13 -4.60 -2.69 -0.81
C PHE A 13 -4.23 -1.36 -0.16
N LEU A 14 -2.95 -1.18 0.16
CA LEU A 14 -2.42 0.02 0.78
C LEU A 14 -1.33 0.62 -0.10
N ASP A 15 -1.31 1.95 -0.24
CA ASP A 15 -0.04 2.61 -0.55
C ASP A 15 0.91 2.54 0.66
N ARG A 16 2.19 2.84 0.44
CA ARG A 16 3.21 2.89 1.47
C ARG A 16 3.43 4.31 1.96
N ASP A 17 3.98 5.18 1.11
CA ASP A 17 4.32 6.56 1.45
C ASP A 17 3.03 7.40 1.52
N GLY A 18 2.81 8.10 2.64
CA GLY A 18 1.58 8.86 2.92
C GLY A 18 0.46 8.05 3.56
N VAL A 19 0.59 6.72 3.63
CA VAL A 19 -0.42 5.81 4.21
C VAL A 19 0.17 4.99 5.36
N ILE A 20 1.16 4.14 5.08
CA ILE A 20 1.84 3.34 6.10
C ILE A 20 2.92 4.18 6.79
N ASN A 21 3.76 4.87 6.01
CA ASN A 21 4.77 5.79 6.50
C ASN A 21 4.50 7.22 6.07
N ARG A 22 5.17 8.18 6.72
CA ARG A 22 5.09 9.58 6.33
C ARG A 22 5.54 9.78 4.89
N LEU A 23 4.75 10.52 4.13
CA LEU A 23 5.16 11.02 2.82
C LEU A 23 6.31 12.02 2.99
N ARG A 24 7.30 11.96 2.11
CA ARG A 24 8.34 12.98 1.98
C ARG A 24 8.12 13.75 0.67
N PRO A 25 7.47 14.92 0.69
CA PRO A 25 7.24 15.70 -0.52
C PRO A 25 8.56 16.02 -1.21
N ASP A 26 8.61 15.81 -2.52
CA ASP A 26 9.78 16.04 -3.36
C ASP A 26 11.06 15.24 -2.99
N ASP A 27 10.94 14.24 -2.13
CA ASP A 27 12.04 13.36 -1.72
C ASP A 27 11.57 11.88 -1.64
N TYR A 28 12.46 10.99 -1.22
CA TYR A 28 12.23 9.56 -1.04
C TYR A 28 12.70 9.12 0.35
N VAL A 29 12.07 8.07 0.87
CA VAL A 29 12.61 7.30 2.01
C VAL A 29 13.70 6.40 1.47
N LYS A 30 14.96 6.72 1.79
CA LYS A 30 16.16 6.11 1.18
C LYS A 30 16.79 5.04 2.07
N ASN A 31 16.51 5.09 3.36
CA ASN A 31 16.96 4.11 4.35
C ASN A 31 15.92 3.96 5.47
N TRP A 32 16.16 3.02 6.38
CA TRP A 32 15.26 2.72 7.48
C TRP A 32 15.14 3.88 8.48
N GLU A 33 16.21 4.63 8.70
CA GLU A 33 16.25 5.76 9.64
C GLU A 33 15.34 6.91 9.20
N GLU A 34 15.04 7.01 7.90
CA GLU A 34 14.07 7.96 7.34
C GLU A 34 12.63 7.43 7.34
N PHE A 35 12.42 6.15 7.65
CA PHE A 35 11.10 5.52 7.65
C PHE A 35 10.39 5.81 8.98
N GLU A 36 9.33 6.63 8.92
CA GLU A 36 8.50 6.93 10.08
C GLU A 36 7.06 6.46 9.84
N PHE A 37 6.57 5.52 10.64
CA PHE A 37 5.18 5.07 10.57
C PHE A 37 4.20 6.23 10.81
N MET A 38 3.07 6.20 10.09
CA MET A 38 1.97 7.11 10.36
C MET A 38 1.40 6.87 11.78
N PRO A 39 0.95 7.91 12.49
CA PRO A 39 0.40 7.76 13.84
C PRO A 39 -0.73 6.71 13.93
N GLY A 40 -0.58 5.75 14.84
CA GLY A 40 -1.53 4.66 15.07
C GLY A 40 -1.62 3.62 13.95
N MET A 41 -0.70 3.64 12.98
CA MET A 41 -0.74 2.70 11.85
C MET A 41 -0.48 1.25 12.26
N LEU A 42 0.47 1.03 13.16
CA LEU A 42 0.79 -0.30 13.68
C LEU A 42 -0.43 -0.93 14.36
N ASP A 43 -1.12 -0.16 15.21
CA ASP A 43 -2.35 -0.60 15.88
C ASP A 43 -3.50 -0.87 14.89
N ARG A 44 -3.58 -0.13 13.78
CA ARG A 44 -4.55 -0.39 12.71
C ARG A 44 -4.25 -1.69 11.99
N LEU A 45 -3.02 -1.89 11.55
CA LEU A 45 -2.60 -3.11 10.86
C LEU A 45 -2.80 -4.35 11.75
N ALA A 46 -2.54 -4.24 13.05
CA ALA A 46 -2.85 -5.29 14.02
C ALA A 46 -4.34 -5.64 14.03
N ARG A 47 -5.22 -4.64 14.11
CA ARG A 47 -6.69 -4.85 14.08
C ARG A 47 -7.16 -5.42 12.74
N TRP A 48 -6.66 -4.88 11.64
CA TRP A 48 -7.05 -5.30 10.29
C TRP A 48 -6.58 -6.70 9.93
N SER A 49 -5.52 -7.20 10.56
CA SER A 49 -5.02 -8.56 10.33
C SER A 49 -6.06 -9.63 10.68
N GLY A 50 -6.88 -9.42 11.72
CA GLY A 50 -7.98 -10.34 12.04
C GLY A 50 -9.21 -10.17 11.15
N ARG A 51 -9.29 -9.06 10.40
CA ARG A 51 -10.49 -8.63 9.69
C ARG A 51 -10.43 -8.94 8.20
N PHE A 52 -9.36 -8.51 7.55
CA PHE A 52 -9.17 -8.73 6.12
C PHE A 52 -8.59 -10.12 5.89
N ARG A 53 -9.08 -10.78 4.86
CA ARG A 53 -8.48 -12.01 4.36
C ARG A 53 -7.08 -11.73 3.82
N ARG A 54 -6.85 -10.55 3.25
CA ARG A 54 -5.53 -10.12 2.74
C ARG A 54 -5.26 -8.64 2.95
N ILE A 55 -4.00 -8.33 3.24
CA ILE A 55 -3.46 -6.97 3.31
C ILE A 55 -2.22 -6.92 2.41
N LEU A 56 -2.29 -6.15 1.34
CA LEU A 56 -1.27 -6.04 0.30
C LEU A 56 -0.79 -4.59 0.19
N VAL A 57 0.49 -4.40 -0.08
CA VAL A 57 1.04 -3.07 -0.39
C VAL A 57 1.24 -2.94 -1.90
N VAL A 58 0.83 -1.80 -2.47
CA VAL A 58 1.03 -1.44 -3.87
C VAL A 58 1.64 -0.04 -3.97
N THR A 59 2.94 0.05 -4.32
CA THR A 59 3.68 1.31 -4.16
C THR A 59 4.58 1.69 -5.34
N ASN A 60 4.63 2.99 -5.67
CA ASN A 60 5.48 3.54 -6.72
C ASN A 60 6.84 3.99 -6.14
N GLN A 61 7.89 3.21 -6.31
CA GLN A 61 9.23 3.43 -5.73
C GLN A 61 10.24 3.95 -6.77
N ARG A 62 9.93 5.12 -7.34
CA ARG A 62 10.73 5.77 -8.39
C ARG A 62 12.13 6.18 -7.96
N GLY A 63 12.41 6.26 -6.65
CA GLY A 63 13.75 6.56 -6.12
C GLY A 63 14.80 5.58 -6.64
N VAL A 64 14.43 4.31 -6.80
CA VAL A 64 15.29 3.27 -7.40
C VAL A 64 15.57 3.56 -8.87
N GLY A 65 14.52 3.80 -9.68
CA GLY A 65 14.68 4.11 -11.11
C GLY A 65 15.46 5.40 -11.37
N LYS A 66 15.45 6.34 -10.42
CA LYS A 66 16.23 7.58 -10.46
C LYS A 66 17.69 7.41 -9.99
N GLY A 67 18.06 6.24 -9.47
CA GLY A 67 19.40 6.00 -8.89
C GLY A 67 19.64 6.71 -7.56
N ILE A 68 18.59 7.15 -6.86
CA ILE A 68 18.67 7.82 -5.55
C ILE A 68 18.92 6.82 -4.42
N MET A 69 18.47 5.58 -4.61
CA MET A 69 18.68 4.44 -3.72
C MET A 69 18.78 3.17 -4.56
N SER A 70 19.39 2.12 -4.03
CA SER A 70 19.44 0.82 -4.70
C SER A 70 18.14 0.02 -4.48
N LEU A 71 17.96 -1.03 -5.28
CA LEU A 71 16.89 -2.00 -5.03
C LEU A 71 17.09 -2.72 -3.69
N ASP A 72 18.34 -2.96 -3.29
CA ASP A 72 18.66 -3.59 -2.00
C ASP A 72 18.28 -2.68 -0.82
N ASP A 73 18.50 -1.38 -0.94
CA ASP A 73 18.05 -0.41 0.08
C ASP A 73 16.52 -0.43 0.22
N LEU A 74 15.81 -0.53 -0.90
CA LEU A 74 14.35 -0.61 -0.90
C LEU A 74 13.87 -1.90 -0.24
N ASN A 75 14.47 -3.03 -0.58
CA ASN A 75 14.13 -4.31 0.02
C ASN A 75 14.39 -4.29 1.53
N ARG A 76 15.52 -3.73 1.99
CA ARG A 76 15.80 -3.57 3.43
C ARG A 76 14.74 -2.74 4.15
N ILE A 77 14.28 -1.65 3.54
CA ILE A 77 13.18 -0.85 4.11
C ILE A 77 11.90 -1.69 4.21
N HIS A 78 11.56 -2.45 3.18
CA HIS A 78 10.39 -3.31 3.17
C HIS A 78 10.46 -4.43 4.21
N ASP A 79 11.61 -5.09 4.35
CA ASP A 79 11.83 -6.15 5.34
C ASP A 79 11.64 -5.61 6.76
N ARG A 80 12.29 -4.48 7.06
CA ARG A 80 12.19 -3.82 8.38
C ARG A 80 10.78 -3.32 8.67
N MET A 81 10.08 -2.81 7.66
CA MET A 81 8.68 -2.42 7.77
C MET A 81 7.81 -3.63 8.14
N ILE A 82 7.96 -4.76 7.46
CA ILE A 82 7.23 -6.00 7.76
C ILE A 82 7.56 -6.48 9.18
N GLU A 83 8.85 -6.58 9.54
CA GLU A 83 9.29 -6.99 10.88
C GLU A 83 8.62 -6.15 11.99
N GLU A 84 8.58 -4.83 11.82
CA GLU A 84 7.95 -3.94 12.79
C GLU A 84 6.43 -4.11 12.84
N ILE A 85 5.76 -4.29 11.70
CA ILE A 85 4.32 -4.54 11.64
C ILE A 85 3.97 -5.85 12.37
N GLU A 86 4.72 -6.94 12.09
CA GLU A 86 4.52 -8.25 12.71
C GLU A 86 4.79 -8.22 14.22
N ARG A 87 5.83 -7.48 14.65
CA ARG A 87 6.15 -7.28 16.08
C ARG A 87 5.01 -6.63 16.86
N HIS A 88 4.15 -5.87 16.19
CA HIS A 88 2.96 -5.23 16.77
C HIS A 88 1.67 -6.02 16.50
N GLY A 89 1.77 -7.26 15.99
CA GLY A 89 0.63 -8.14 15.74
C GLY A 89 -0.12 -7.85 14.44
N GLY A 90 0.42 -6.99 13.58
CA GLY A 90 -0.07 -6.78 12.22
C GLY A 90 0.49 -7.79 11.22
N ARG A 91 0.05 -7.69 9.97
CA ARG A 91 0.62 -8.44 8.85
C ARG A 91 0.52 -7.68 7.53
N ILE A 92 1.45 -7.97 6.63
CA ILE A 92 1.37 -7.65 5.20
C ILE A 92 1.62 -8.95 4.46
N ASP A 93 0.67 -9.39 3.64
CA ASP A 93 0.74 -10.68 2.96
C ASP A 93 1.67 -10.62 1.73
N HIS A 94 1.77 -9.47 1.06
CA HIS A 94 2.74 -9.23 -0.01
C HIS A 94 2.94 -7.74 -0.31
N ILE A 95 4.10 -7.37 -0.84
CA ILE A 95 4.41 -6.03 -1.34
C ILE A 95 4.64 -6.09 -2.85
N TYR A 96 3.85 -5.36 -3.61
CA TYR A 96 4.05 -5.09 -5.03
C TYR A 96 4.57 -3.67 -5.19
N PHE A 97 5.63 -3.47 -5.95
CA PHE A 97 6.20 -2.16 -6.17
C PHE A 97 6.68 -1.95 -7.61
N CYS A 98 6.62 -0.71 -8.07
CA CYS A 98 7.13 -0.32 -9.38
C CYS A 98 8.25 0.72 -9.25
N THR A 99 9.39 0.44 -9.86
CA THR A 99 10.56 1.34 -9.87
C THR A 99 10.68 2.15 -11.16
N ALA A 100 9.81 1.89 -12.15
CA ALA A 100 9.90 2.50 -13.47
C ALA A 100 9.65 4.02 -13.45
N LEU A 101 10.38 4.73 -14.31
CA LEU A 101 10.23 6.17 -14.49
C LEU A 101 9.19 6.55 -15.55
N SER A 102 8.85 5.62 -16.45
CA SER A 102 7.81 5.82 -17.45
C SER A 102 6.44 5.84 -16.78
N PRO A 103 5.55 6.81 -17.09
CA PRO A 103 4.17 6.79 -16.62
C PRO A 103 3.34 5.69 -17.28
N ASP A 104 3.78 5.17 -18.43
CA ASP A 104 3.07 4.14 -19.20
C ASP A 104 3.43 2.71 -18.77
N ASP A 105 4.35 2.56 -17.80
CA ASP A 105 4.68 1.24 -17.27
C ASP A 105 3.44 0.61 -16.65
N PRO A 106 3.08 -0.63 -17.03
CA PRO A 106 1.83 -1.26 -16.58
C PRO A 106 1.75 -1.43 -15.06
N ASN A 107 2.90 -1.47 -14.36
CA ASN A 107 2.95 -1.63 -12.92
C ASN A 107 3.01 -0.31 -12.18
N ARG A 108 3.15 0.83 -12.87
CA ARG A 108 3.17 2.13 -12.21
C ARG A 108 1.76 2.66 -12.05
N LYS A 109 1.32 2.92 -10.81
CA LYS A 109 0.02 3.57 -10.55
C LYS A 109 -0.04 4.90 -11.33
N PRO A 110 -1.12 5.18 -12.08
CA PRO A 110 -2.46 4.60 -11.95
C PRO A 110 -2.74 3.31 -12.77
N GLN A 111 -1.73 2.73 -13.41
CA GLN A 111 -1.88 1.46 -14.13
C GLN A 111 -2.05 0.27 -13.17
N THR A 112 -2.82 -0.73 -13.58
CA THR A 112 -3.33 -1.78 -12.69
C THR A 112 -2.44 -3.01 -12.59
N GLY A 113 -1.24 -3.00 -13.18
CA GLY A 113 -0.36 -4.17 -13.27
C GLY A 113 -0.02 -4.78 -11.91
N MET A 114 0.22 -3.97 -10.88
CA MET A 114 0.43 -4.47 -9.51
C MET A 114 -0.81 -5.18 -8.94
N ALA A 115 -2.04 -4.70 -9.23
CA ALA A 115 -3.26 -5.41 -8.82
C ALA A 115 -3.44 -6.71 -9.61
N GLN A 116 -3.10 -6.73 -10.91
CA GLN A 116 -3.18 -7.96 -11.70
C GLN A 116 -2.17 -9.00 -11.23
N GLN A 117 -0.95 -8.60 -10.85
CA GLN A 117 0.03 -9.48 -10.21
C GLN A 117 -0.51 -10.06 -8.90
N ALA A 118 -1.09 -9.21 -8.04
CA ALA A 118 -1.74 -9.67 -6.81
C ALA A 118 -2.80 -10.74 -7.07
N ARG A 119 -3.63 -10.58 -8.10
CA ARG A 119 -4.65 -11.59 -8.44
C ARG A 119 -4.08 -12.84 -9.12
N ILE A 120 -2.90 -12.77 -9.74
CA ILE A 120 -2.21 -13.97 -10.23
C ILE A 120 -1.69 -14.80 -9.05
N ASP A 121 -1.05 -14.14 -8.07
CA ASP A 121 -0.51 -14.80 -6.88
C ASP A 121 -1.62 -15.28 -5.93
N PHE A 122 -2.74 -14.55 -5.89
CA PHE A 122 -3.92 -14.84 -5.09
C PHE A 122 -5.19 -14.85 -5.97
N PRO A 123 -5.48 -15.97 -6.67
CA PRO A 123 -6.55 -16.07 -7.67
C PRO A 123 -7.97 -15.79 -7.18
N ASP A 124 -8.19 -15.85 -5.87
CA ASP A 124 -9.48 -15.60 -5.24
C ASP A 124 -9.71 -14.13 -4.85
N ILE A 125 -8.76 -13.22 -5.12
CA ILE A 125 -9.00 -11.78 -4.99
C ILE A 125 -10.13 -11.36 -5.93
N ASP A 126 -11.19 -10.80 -5.35
CA ASP A 126 -12.24 -10.10 -6.06
C ASP A 126 -12.05 -8.58 -5.89
N PHE A 127 -11.75 -7.88 -6.98
CA PHE A 127 -11.53 -6.44 -6.94
C PHE A 127 -12.77 -5.66 -6.51
N ALA A 128 -13.98 -6.14 -6.82
CA ALA A 128 -15.22 -5.50 -6.37
C ALA A 128 -15.38 -5.57 -4.84
N ARG A 129 -14.69 -6.54 -4.20
CA ARG A 129 -14.60 -6.72 -2.73
C ARG A 129 -13.24 -6.31 -2.18
N SER A 130 -12.49 -5.52 -2.94
CA SER A 130 -11.20 -4.97 -2.53
C SER A 130 -11.32 -3.47 -2.22
N LEU A 131 -10.56 -3.03 -1.22
CA LEU A 131 -10.43 -1.63 -0.84
C LEU A 131 -9.00 -1.16 -1.07
N MET A 132 -8.82 -0.06 -1.80
CA MET A 132 -7.55 0.64 -1.91
C MET A 132 -7.53 1.86 -0.98
N ILE A 133 -6.48 1.98 -0.15
CA ILE A 133 -6.22 3.18 0.65
C ILE A 133 -4.97 3.87 0.12
N GLY A 134 -5.10 5.15 -0.22
CA GLY A 134 -4.04 5.97 -0.79
C GLY A 134 -4.21 7.44 -0.47
N ASP A 135 -3.14 8.22 -0.59
CA ASP A 135 -3.13 9.67 -0.37
C ASP A 135 -3.11 10.47 -1.69
N SER A 136 -2.85 9.82 -2.82
CA SER A 136 -2.66 10.48 -4.11
C SER A 136 -3.82 10.25 -5.10
N GLU A 137 -3.92 11.13 -6.10
CA GLU A 137 -4.84 10.92 -7.24
C GLU A 137 -4.47 9.65 -8.05
N SER A 138 -3.19 9.26 -8.06
CA SER A 138 -2.77 8.04 -8.75
C SER A 138 -3.32 6.78 -8.09
N ASP A 139 -3.51 6.77 -6.77
CA ASP A 139 -4.14 5.68 -6.03
C ASP A 139 -5.63 5.59 -6.30
N ARG A 140 -6.30 6.75 -6.31
CA ARG A 140 -7.73 6.83 -6.64
C ARG A 140 -7.99 6.29 -8.04
N GLN A 141 -7.16 6.66 -9.01
CA GLN A 141 -7.27 6.17 -10.38
C GLN A 141 -6.89 4.70 -10.49
N PHE A 142 -5.85 4.24 -9.79
CA PHE A 142 -5.51 2.82 -9.71
C PHE A 142 -6.70 1.98 -9.21
N ALA A 143 -7.31 2.38 -8.10
CA ALA A 143 -8.48 1.72 -7.53
C ALA A 143 -9.64 1.68 -8.54
N ARG A 144 -9.98 2.84 -9.13
CA ARG A 144 -11.03 2.94 -10.14
C ARG A 144 -10.76 2.05 -11.36
N ASN A 145 -9.53 2.06 -11.87
CA ASN A 145 -9.14 1.29 -13.05
C ASN A 145 -9.15 -0.22 -12.78
N ALA A 146 -8.84 -0.63 -11.55
CA ALA A 146 -8.89 -2.03 -11.13
C ALA A 146 -10.31 -2.49 -10.74
N GLY A 147 -11.25 -1.57 -10.54
CA GLY A 147 -12.61 -1.88 -10.09
C GLY A 147 -12.75 -2.04 -8.57
N MET A 148 -11.88 -1.39 -7.80
CA MET A 148 -11.86 -1.41 -6.33
C MET A 148 -12.57 -0.18 -5.73
N ALA A 149 -13.02 -0.31 -4.48
CA ALA A 149 -13.37 0.85 -3.68
C ALA A 149 -12.11 1.65 -3.32
N PHE A 150 -12.26 2.95 -3.09
CA PHE A 150 -11.17 3.84 -2.69
C PHE A 150 -11.52 4.58 -1.41
N LEU A 151 -10.60 4.53 -0.43
CA LEU A 151 -10.66 5.34 0.77
C LEU A 151 -9.43 6.26 0.82
N PRO A 152 -9.61 7.60 0.83
CA PRO A 152 -8.50 8.53 1.04
C PRO A 152 -7.83 8.31 2.39
N ALA A 153 -6.50 8.40 2.45
CA ALA A 153 -5.71 8.21 3.67
C ALA A 153 -6.15 9.13 4.83
N GLU A 154 -6.56 10.37 4.53
CA GLU A 154 -7.09 11.32 5.52
C GLU A 154 -8.40 10.85 6.20
N LYS A 155 -9.08 9.85 5.63
CA LYS A 155 -10.31 9.25 6.15
C LYS A 155 -10.10 7.84 6.67
N ILE A 156 -8.85 7.41 6.85
CA ILE A 156 -8.54 6.05 7.30
C ILE A 156 -9.10 5.74 8.69
N ASP A 157 -9.37 6.77 9.50
CA ASP A 157 -10.09 6.68 10.78
C ASP A 157 -11.55 6.24 10.66
N CYS A 158 -12.15 6.36 9.47
CA CYS A 158 -13.49 5.88 9.22
C CYS A 158 -13.56 4.36 9.01
N LEU A 159 -12.41 3.69 8.83
CA LEU A 159 -12.28 2.24 8.68
C LEU A 159 -12.16 1.57 10.05
N GLY A 160 -13.09 0.66 10.36
CA GLY A 160 -13.37 0.15 11.71
C GLY A 160 -12.44 -0.96 12.17
#